data_AF-A0A7S4FCR6-F1
#
_entry.id   AF-A0A7S4FCR6-F1
#
_cell.length_a   1.000
_cell.length_b   1.000
_cell.length_c   1.000
_cell.angle_alpha   90.00
_cell.angle_beta   90.00
_cell.angle_gamma   90.00
#
_symmetry.space_group_name_H-M   'P 1'
#
loop_
_entity.id
_entity.type
_entity.pdbx_description
1 polymer ?
#
loop_
_entity_poly.entity_id
_entity_poly.type
_entity_poly.pdbx_seq_one_letter_code
_entity_poly.pdbx_strand_id
1 'polypeptide(L)'
;VETAGSELLPTAFRAAAEACPHATLYLNERMNCVDEYECEMHFEALHDLMLNLVGRGVPVHGVGIGLSHQVFNDYELIADEQLPSTTDAYGNKQPLYSLLPPRLLARWIAALGALNEDRMRVRVSSLECAVFSYSEDPEVEASSLWLQSELYAGSVGACLSHSSCEAVSVGDVTDAMPAEATRSTRRALWDATGSPT
;
A
#
# COMPACT_ATOMS: atom_id res chain seq x y z
N VAL A 1 3.00 -1.20 -29.98
CA VAL A 1 2.34 -1.77 -28.78
C VAL A 1 1.82 -0.66 -27.84
N GLU A 2 2.16 0.62 -28.09
CA GLU A 2 1.85 1.74 -27.18
C GLU A 2 0.42 2.31 -27.22
N THR A 3 -0.42 1.99 -28.20
CA THR A 3 -1.75 2.61 -28.33
C THR A 3 -2.89 1.87 -27.65
N ALA A 4 -2.75 0.56 -27.40
CA ALA A 4 -3.78 -0.21 -26.70
C ALA A 4 -3.76 0.02 -25.19
N GLY A 5 -2.60 0.38 -24.61
CA GLY A 5 -2.44 0.58 -23.17
C GLY A 5 -3.05 1.89 -22.65
N SER A 6 -2.96 2.98 -23.41
CA SER A 6 -3.39 4.32 -22.96
C SER A 6 -4.91 4.52 -22.96
N GLU A 7 -5.64 3.78 -23.79
CA GLU A 7 -7.11 3.87 -23.90
C GLU A 7 -7.86 2.81 -23.10
N LEU A 8 -7.16 1.77 -22.61
CA LEU A 8 -7.78 0.69 -21.84
C LEU A 8 -8.46 1.24 -20.58
N LEU A 9 -7.74 2.04 -19.78
CA LEU A 9 -8.26 2.60 -18.54
C LEU A 9 -9.45 3.54 -18.79
N PRO A 10 -9.37 4.57 -19.66
CA PRO A 10 -10.52 5.40 -20.00
C PRO A 10 -11.76 4.61 -20.45
N THR A 11 -11.56 3.59 -21.28
CA THR A 11 -12.65 2.74 -21.79
C THR A 11 -13.30 1.95 -20.66
N ALA A 12 -12.50 1.33 -19.78
CA ALA A 12 -13.00 0.54 -18.66
C ALA A 12 -13.81 1.40 -17.67
N PHE A 13 -13.31 2.57 -17.29
CA PHE A 13 -14.02 3.47 -16.38
C PHE A 13 -15.33 3.99 -16.97
N ARG A 14 -15.35 4.36 -18.26
CA ARG A 14 -16.59 4.79 -18.93
C ARG A 14 -17.62 3.66 -18.99
N ALA A 15 -17.20 2.46 -19.38
CA ALA A 15 -18.08 1.30 -19.39
C ALA A 15 -18.65 0.99 -18.00
N ALA A 16 -17.83 1.07 -16.94
CA ALA A 16 -18.29 0.88 -15.56
C ALA A 16 -19.29 1.97 -15.13
N ALA A 17 -19.06 3.22 -15.50
CA ALA A 17 -19.97 4.33 -15.21
C ALA A 17 -21.30 4.22 -15.99
N GLU A 18 -21.26 3.74 -17.23
CA GLU A 18 -22.47 3.46 -18.03
C GLU A 18 -23.30 2.33 -17.41
N ALA A 19 -22.64 1.26 -16.93
CA ALA A 19 -23.30 0.13 -16.31
C ALA A 19 -23.89 0.47 -14.93
N CYS A 20 -23.22 1.31 -14.15
CA CYS A 20 -23.69 1.73 -12.83
C CYS A 20 -23.36 3.22 -12.57
N PRO A 21 -24.25 4.16 -12.99
CA PRO A 21 -23.99 5.60 -12.89
C PRO A 21 -23.82 6.15 -11.47
N HIS A 22 -24.24 5.38 -10.45
CA HIS A 22 -24.13 5.77 -9.04
C HIS A 22 -22.91 5.18 -8.35
N ALA A 23 -22.13 4.32 -9.02
CA ALA A 23 -20.93 3.73 -8.45
C ALA A 23 -19.81 4.77 -8.29
N THR A 24 -19.13 4.74 -7.15
CA THR A 24 -17.86 5.47 -6.99
C THR A 24 -16.72 4.59 -7.49
N LEU A 25 -16.06 5.02 -8.56
CA LEU A 25 -15.03 4.25 -9.26
C LEU A 25 -13.63 4.63 -8.79
N TYR A 26 -12.84 3.63 -8.39
CA TYR A 26 -11.46 3.80 -7.91
C TYR A 26 -10.48 3.13 -8.87
N LEU A 27 -9.31 3.75 -9.03
CA LEU A 27 -8.14 3.07 -9.55
C LEU A 27 -7.41 2.41 -8.37
N ASN A 28 -7.33 1.08 -8.36
CA ASN A 28 -6.64 0.35 -7.30
C ASN A 28 -5.22 -0.02 -7.75
N GLU A 29 -4.23 0.29 -6.93
CA GLU A 29 -2.83 -0.07 -7.16
C GLU A 29 -2.23 -0.74 -5.92
N ARG A 30 -1.42 -1.80 -6.12
CA ARG A 30 -0.71 -2.47 -5.01
C ARG A 30 0.70 -1.90 -4.94
N MET A 31 0.99 -1.25 -3.83
CA MET A 31 2.29 -0.67 -3.53
C MET A 31 3.08 -1.59 -2.62
N ASN A 32 4.13 -2.18 -3.20
CA ASN A 32 5.15 -2.91 -2.45
C ASN A 32 6.28 -1.92 -2.18
N CYS A 33 6.19 -1.25 -1.03
CA CYS A 33 7.10 -0.20 -0.62
C CYS A 33 8.28 -0.81 0.13
N VAL A 34 9.37 -1.13 -0.59
CA VAL A 34 10.58 -1.72 0.00
C VAL A 34 11.53 -0.62 0.51
N ASP A 35 11.58 0.52 -0.17
CA ASP A 35 12.31 1.71 0.25
C ASP A 35 11.55 3.02 -0.07
N GLU A 36 12.10 4.14 0.41
CA GLU A 36 11.48 5.47 0.28
C GLU A 36 11.41 5.98 -1.17
N TYR A 37 12.36 5.59 -2.03
CA TYR A 37 12.47 6.06 -3.40
C TYR A 37 11.49 5.32 -4.32
N GLU A 38 11.38 4.00 -4.16
CA GLU A 38 10.39 3.19 -4.87
C GLU A 38 8.95 3.61 -4.52
N CYS A 39 8.69 3.92 -3.25
CA CYS A 39 7.40 4.49 -2.86
C CYS A 39 7.13 5.82 -3.55
N GLU A 40 8.07 6.75 -3.50
CA GLU A 40 7.93 8.10 -4.06
C GLU A 40 7.59 8.05 -5.56
N MET A 41 8.39 7.31 -6.34
CA MET A 41 8.14 7.18 -7.78
C MET A 41 6.78 6.55 -8.10
N HIS A 42 6.34 5.54 -7.34
CA HIS A 42 5.03 4.94 -7.55
C HIS A 42 3.90 5.89 -7.22
N PHE A 43 4.02 6.67 -6.13
CA PHE A 43 3.01 7.67 -5.78
C PHE A 43 2.92 8.78 -6.82
N GLU A 44 4.05 9.30 -7.29
CA GLU A 44 4.09 10.32 -8.34
C GLU A 44 3.46 9.81 -9.64
N ALA A 45 3.84 8.61 -10.10
CA ALA A 45 3.29 8.02 -11.32
C ALA A 45 1.77 7.79 -11.21
N LEU A 46 1.29 7.33 -10.05
CA LEU A 46 -0.14 7.12 -9.79
C LEU A 46 -0.90 8.46 -9.76
N HIS A 47 -0.33 9.48 -9.13
CA HIS A 47 -0.91 10.82 -9.06
C HIS A 47 -1.02 11.46 -10.45
N ASP A 48 0.05 11.42 -11.24
CA ASP A 48 0.07 11.92 -12.63
C ASP A 48 -0.94 11.19 -13.52
N LEU A 49 -1.02 9.86 -13.40
CA LEU A 49 -2.02 9.07 -14.12
C LEU A 49 -3.44 9.50 -13.75
N MET A 50 -3.72 9.70 -12.47
CA MET A 50 -5.03 10.15 -12.01
C MET A 50 -5.37 11.53 -12.54
N LEU A 51 -4.42 12.48 -12.49
CA LEU A 51 -4.60 13.80 -13.07
C LEU A 51 -4.87 13.73 -14.58
N ASN A 52 -4.17 12.85 -15.30
CA ASN A 52 -4.42 12.63 -16.73
C ASN A 52 -5.84 12.10 -17.00
N LEU A 53 -6.28 11.08 -16.25
CA LEU A 53 -7.62 10.50 -16.40
C LEU A 53 -8.71 11.53 -16.11
N VAL A 54 -8.58 12.27 -15.01
CA VAL A 54 -9.51 13.33 -14.63
C VAL A 54 -9.53 14.45 -15.67
N GLY A 55 -8.36 14.92 -16.11
CA GLY A 55 -8.22 15.97 -17.12
C GLY A 55 -8.85 15.59 -18.48
N ARG A 56 -8.94 14.29 -18.77
CA ARG A 56 -9.61 13.75 -19.97
C ARG A 56 -11.11 13.46 -19.77
N GLY A 57 -11.68 13.83 -18.61
CA GLY A 57 -13.08 13.59 -18.28
C GLY A 57 -13.44 12.12 -18.09
N VAL A 58 -12.47 11.28 -17.71
CA VAL A 58 -12.74 9.88 -17.34
C VAL A 58 -13.44 9.86 -15.98
N PRO A 59 -14.51 9.06 -15.79
CA PRO A 59 -15.30 9.03 -14.55
C PRO A 59 -14.59 8.25 -13.42
N VAL A 60 -13.37 8.62 -13.09
CA VAL A 60 -12.60 8.10 -11.94
C VAL A 60 -12.75 9.08 -10.77
N HIS A 61 -13.04 8.56 -9.58
CA HIS A 61 -13.41 9.36 -8.42
C HIS A 61 -12.33 9.35 -7.32
N GLY A 62 -11.44 8.36 -7.34
CA GLY A 62 -10.42 8.21 -6.32
C GLY A 62 -9.43 7.09 -6.61
N VAL A 63 -8.54 6.90 -5.63
CA VAL A 63 -7.46 5.92 -5.65
C VAL A 63 -7.65 4.95 -4.49
N GLY A 64 -7.55 3.66 -4.78
CA GLY A 64 -7.40 2.61 -3.77
C GLY A 64 -5.95 2.18 -3.69
N ILE A 65 -5.37 2.23 -2.49
CA ILE A 65 -3.96 1.95 -2.27
C ILE A 65 -3.84 0.67 -1.47
N GLY A 66 -3.31 -0.39 -2.10
CA GLY A 66 -2.90 -1.59 -1.41
C GLY A 66 -1.52 -1.38 -0.83
N LEU A 67 -1.43 -0.99 0.44
CA LEU A 67 -0.19 -0.62 1.09
C LEU A 67 0.43 -1.83 1.80
N SER A 68 1.58 -2.29 1.31
CA SER A 68 2.37 -3.34 1.95
C SER A 68 3.68 -2.78 2.50
N HIS A 69 3.80 -2.77 3.83
CA HIS A 69 5.07 -2.54 4.52
C HIS A 69 5.77 -3.86 4.80
N GLN A 70 7.10 -3.87 4.67
CA GLN A 70 7.93 -5.02 4.97
C GLN A 70 8.79 -4.73 6.20
N VAL A 71 8.72 -5.61 7.19
CA VAL A 71 9.55 -5.63 8.41
C VAL A 71 10.40 -6.89 8.35
N PHE A 72 11.71 -6.81 8.55
CA PHE A 72 12.60 -7.99 8.47
C PHE A 72 13.06 -8.40 9.87
N ASN A 73 12.95 -9.67 10.28
CA ASN A 73 13.35 -10.22 11.58
C ASN A 73 14.87 -10.38 11.70
N ASP A 74 15.52 -10.93 10.68
CA ASP A 74 16.94 -11.29 10.75
C ASP A 74 17.81 -10.17 10.18
N TYR A 75 18.14 -9.21 11.03
CA TYR A 75 18.95 -8.06 10.64
C TYR A 75 20.44 -8.38 10.45
N GLU A 76 20.92 -9.53 10.94
CA GLU A 76 22.33 -9.93 10.82
C GLU A 76 22.69 -10.44 9.41
N LEU A 77 21.75 -10.99 8.65
CA LEU A 77 22.01 -11.54 7.31
C LEU A 77 22.14 -10.48 6.21
N ILE A 78 21.68 -9.24 6.46
CA ILE A 78 21.89 -8.11 5.53
C ILE A 78 23.18 -7.34 5.87
N ALA A 79 23.80 -7.61 7.03
CA ALA A 79 25.00 -6.91 7.50
C ALA A 79 26.30 -7.30 6.79
N ASP A 80 26.30 -8.37 5.98
CA ASP A 80 27.47 -8.79 5.18
C ASP A 80 27.59 -8.01 3.85
N GLU A 81 26.53 -7.32 3.41
CA GLU A 81 26.68 -6.18 2.51
C GLU A 81 26.84 -4.92 3.37
N GLN A 82 27.83 -4.08 3.05
CA GLN A 82 28.08 -2.81 3.74
C GLN A 82 26.88 -1.87 3.63
N LEU A 83 25.87 -2.07 4.46
CA LEU A 83 24.73 -1.19 4.50
C LEU A 83 25.12 0.11 5.21
N PRO A 84 24.68 1.26 4.68
CA PRO A 84 24.97 2.53 5.32
C PRO A 84 24.32 2.58 6.71
N SER A 85 25.06 3.07 7.71
CA SER A 85 24.58 3.36 9.06
C SER A 85 24.48 4.87 9.27
N THR A 86 23.51 5.35 10.03
CA THR A 86 23.49 6.74 10.51
C THR A 86 24.01 6.81 11.94
N THR A 87 24.30 8.02 12.41
CA THR A 87 24.68 8.25 13.82
C THR A 87 23.62 9.14 14.44
N ASP A 88 23.04 8.75 15.58
CA ASP A 88 22.08 9.58 16.29
C ASP A 88 22.73 10.81 16.93
N ALA A 89 21.91 11.69 17.52
CA ALA A 89 22.37 12.90 18.21
C ALA A 89 23.29 12.63 19.42
N TYR A 90 23.42 11.37 19.85
CA TYR A 90 24.25 10.93 20.97
C TYR A 90 25.50 10.17 20.52
N GLY A 91 25.75 10.04 19.21
CA GLY A 91 26.93 9.36 18.69
C GLY A 91 26.76 7.85 18.51
N ASN A 92 25.56 7.29 18.73
CA ASN A 92 25.33 5.86 18.54
C ASN A 92 25.08 5.58 17.06
N LYS A 93 25.75 4.54 16.53
CA LYS A 93 25.43 4.02 15.20
C LYS A 93 24.04 3.40 15.23
N GLN A 94 23.11 4.03 14.52
CA GLN A 94 21.80 3.51 14.23
C GLN A 94 21.87 2.85 12.84
N PRO A 95 21.47 1.58 12.69
CA PRO A 95 21.27 1.03 11.35
C PRO A 95 20.27 1.94 10.60
N LEU A 96 20.49 2.26 9.31
CA LEU A 96 19.56 3.13 8.54
C LEU A 96 18.09 2.66 8.63
N TYR A 97 17.90 1.37 8.91
CA TYR A 97 16.64 0.66 8.99
C TYR A 97 15.81 0.97 10.25
N SER A 98 16.38 1.51 11.33
CA SER A 98 15.58 2.07 12.43
C SER A 98 14.91 3.40 12.05
N LEU A 99 15.40 4.06 10.99
CA LEU A 99 14.85 5.31 10.43
C LEU A 99 13.96 5.08 9.21
N LEU A 100 13.97 3.89 8.62
CA LEU A 100 13.11 3.52 7.48
C LEU A 100 11.62 3.67 7.82
N PRO A 101 11.10 3.21 8.97
CA PRO A 101 9.68 3.34 9.31
C PRO A 101 9.22 4.80 9.43
N PRO A 102 9.92 5.70 10.15
CA PRO A 102 9.56 7.12 10.16
C PRO A 102 9.62 7.79 8.79
N ARG A 103 10.60 7.44 7.93
CA ARG A 103 10.73 8.02 6.59
C ARG A 103 9.67 7.52 5.63
N LEU A 104 9.43 6.21 5.59
CA LEU A 104 8.34 5.61 4.82
C LEU A 104 7.00 6.20 5.23
N LEU A 105 6.77 6.37 6.54
CA LEU A 105 5.57 7.02 7.04
C LEU A 105 5.49 8.49 6.61
N ALA A 106 6.59 9.25 6.67
CA ALA A 106 6.62 10.63 6.18
C ALA A 106 6.31 10.72 4.67
N ARG A 107 6.82 9.79 3.86
CA ARG A 107 6.50 9.72 2.42
C ARG A 107 5.04 9.35 2.18
N TRP A 108 4.50 8.41 2.95
CA TRP A 108 3.08 8.08 2.93
C TRP A 108 2.21 9.30 3.23
N ILE A 109 2.54 10.05 4.28
CA ILE A 109 1.83 11.29 4.66
C ILE A 109 1.92 12.33 3.53
N ALA A 110 3.10 12.52 2.93
CA ALA A 110 3.28 13.47 1.84
C ALA A 110 2.43 13.09 0.60
N ALA A 111 2.41 11.80 0.24
CA ALA A 111 1.62 11.30 -0.87
C ALA A 111 0.10 11.48 -0.65
N LEU A 112 -0.38 11.17 0.56
CA LEU A 112 -1.76 11.44 0.94
C LEU A 112 -2.10 12.93 0.88
N GLY A 113 -1.16 13.79 1.29
CA GLY A 113 -1.24 15.24 1.16
C GLY A 113 -1.47 15.69 -0.27
N ALA A 114 -0.63 15.24 -1.21
CA ALA A 114 -0.74 15.59 -2.63
C ALA A 114 -2.09 15.16 -3.24
N LEU A 115 -2.53 13.93 -2.97
CA LEU A 115 -3.84 13.44 -3.43
C LEU A 115 -5.00 14.25 -2.83
N ASN A 116 -4.88 14.66 -1.57
CA ASN A 116 -5.88 15.48 -0.88
C ASN A 116 -5.95 16.92 -1.45
N GLU A 117 -4.82 17.51 -1.82
CA GLU A 117 -4.77 18.86 -2.44
C GLU A 117 -5.57 18.90 -3.74
N ASP A 118 -5.48 17.86 -4.56
CA ASP A 118 -6.25 17.70 -5.79
C ASP A 118 -7.66 17.13 -5.58
N ARG A 119 -8.10 17.02 -4.31
CA ARG A 119 -9.42 16.54 -3.90
C ARG A 119 -9.75 15.14 -4.42
N MET A 120 -8.74 14.32 -4.63
CA MET A 120 -8.93 12.92 -4.98
C MET A 120 -9.37 12.15 -3.75
N ARG A 121 -10.39 11.30 -3.88
CA ARG A 121 -10.79 10.40 -2.79
C ARG A 121 -9.73 9.32 -2.63
N VAL A 122 -9.41 8.97 -1.39
CA VAL A 122 -8.40 7.95 -1.08
C VAL A 122 -9.04 6.85 -0.25
N ARG A 123 -8.68 5.61 -0.56
CA ARG A 123 -8.93 4.45 0.30
C ARG A 123 -7.65 3.65 0.42
N VAL A 124 -7.33 3.20 1.62
CA VAL A 124 -6.37 2.11 1.78
C VAL A 124 -7.16 0.82 1.59
N SER A 125 -7.01 0.19 0.43
CA SER A 125 -7.82 -0.94 -0.01
C SER A 125 -7.32 -2.28 0.56
N SER A 126 -6.04 -2.36 0.89
CA SER A 126 -5.45 -3.51 1.60
C SER A 126 -4.17 -3.08 2.32
N LEU A 127 -4.24 -2.86 3.63
CA LEU A 127 -3.09 -2.60 4.49
C LEU A 127 -2.51 -3.93 5.00
N GLU A 128 -1.22 -4.10 4.80
CA GLU A 128 -0.44 -5.25 5.24
C GLU A 128 0.91 -4.75 5.77
N CYS A 129 1.28 -5.11 7.01
CA CYS A 129 2.64 -4.93 7.51
C CYS A 129 3.23 -6.32 7.71
N ALA A 130 3.89 -6.87 6.71
CA ALA A 130 4.40 -8.22 6.75
C ALA A 130 5.74 -8.27 7.48
N VAL A 131 5.88 -9.22 8.42
CA VAL A 131 7.14 -9.53 9.07
C VAL A 131 7.78 -10.71 8.33
N PHE A 132 8.92 -10.46 7.69
CA PHE A 132 9.71 -11.44 6.96
C PHE A 132 10.89 -11.89 7.80
N SER A 133 11.31 -13.13 7.62
CA SER A 133 12.53 -13.67 8.18
C SER A 133 13.21 -14.49 7.09
N TYR A 134 14.54 -14.42 7.05
CA TYR A 134 15.34 -15.21 6.11
C TYR A 134 15.80 -16.52 6.75
N SER A 135 15.61 -16.69 8.06
CA SER A 135 15.86 -17.93 8.78
C SER A 135 14.87 -19.04 8.42
N GLU A 136 15.33 -20.29 8.43
CA GLU A 136 14.51 -21.47 8.17
C GLU A 136 13.55 -21.81 9.33
N ASP A 137 13.81 -21.27 10.53
CA ASP A 137 12.97 -21.44 11.73
C ASP A 137 12.79 -20.07 12.43
N PRO A 138 11.89 -19.23 11.90
CA PRO A 138 11.80 -17.84 12.31
C PRO A 138 11.04 -17.70 13.62
N GLU A 139 11.76 -17.58 14.74
CA GLU A 139 11.19 -16.96 15.92
C GLU A 139 10.95 -15.47 15.64
N VAL A 140 9.70 -15.03 15.68
CA VAL A 140 9.37 -13.61 15.48
C VAL A 140 9.84 -12.80 16.68
N GLU A 141 10.77 -11.89 16.45
CA GLU A 141 11.29 -11.04 17.52
C GLU A 141 10.24 -10.04 18.03
N ALA A 142 10.26 -9.77 19.33
CA ALA A 142 9.36 -8.78 19.95
C ALA A 142 9.55 -7.36 19.39
N SER A 143 10.79 -7.03 18.99
CA SER A 143 11.17 -5.79 18.30
C SER A 143 10.42 -5.63 16.97
N SER A 144 10.36 -6.69 16.16
CA SER A 144 9.66 -6.72 14.88
C SER A 144 8.15 -6.55 15.04
N LEU A 145 7.55 -7.20 16.04
CA LEU A 145 6.12 -7.04 16.35
C LEU A 145 5.81 -5.62 16.81
N TRP A 146 6.67 -5.04 17.66
CA TRP A 146 6.52 -3.64 18.07
C TRP A 146 6.58 -2.73 16.84
N LEU A 147 7.56 -2.92 15.97
CA LEU A 147 7.72 -2.09 14.78
C LEU A 147 6.54 -2.24 13.79
N GLN A 148 6.06 -3.47 13.59
CA GLN A 148 4.87 -3.77 12.81
C GLN A 148 3.66 -2.98 13.36
N SER A 149 3.50 -2.92 14.68
CA SER A 149 2.41 -2.19 15.33
C SER A 149 2.50 -0.67 15.13
N GLU A 150 3.71 -0.10 15.17
CA GLU A 150 3.95 1.33 14.90
C GLU A 150 3.64 1.69 13.44
N LEU A 151 4.00 0.82 12.49
CA LEU A 151 3.67 0.99 11.08
C LEU A 151 2.16 0.94 10.84
N TYR A 152 1.44 0.00 11.46
CA TYR A 152 -0.02 -0.03 11.40
C TYR A 152 -0.64 1.25 11.96
N ALA A 153 -0.25 1.64 13.18
CA ALA A 153 -0.77 2.81 13.85
C ALA A 153 -0.48 4.10 13.05
N GLY A 154 0.74 4.24 12.55
CA GLY A 154 1.18 5.35 11.73
C GLY A 154 0.41 5.45 10.42
N SER A 155 0.33 4.36 9.65
CA SER A 155 -0.32 4.37 8.33
C SER A 155 -1.83 4.60 8.41
N VAL A 156 -2.50 3.99 9.40
CA VAL A 156 -3.92 4.24 9.69
C VAL A 156 -4.12 5.68 10.16
N GLY A 157 -3.33 6.13 11.13
CA GLY A 157 -3.42 7.49 11.68
C GLY A 157 -3.20 8.57 10.62
N ALA A 158 -2.20 8.38 9.76
CA ALA A 158 -1.94 9.23 8.62
C ALA A 158 -3.18 9.32 7.71
N CYS A 159 -3.71 8.19 7.22
CA CYS A 159 -4.89 8.22 6.35
C CYS A 159 -6.07 8.94 7.01
N LEU A 160 -6.44 8.54 8.23
CA LEU A 160 -7.60 9.10 8.93
C LEU A 160 -7.44 10.59 9.31
N SER A 161 -6.22 11.13 9.28
CA SER A 161 -5.98 12.56 9.48
C SER A 161 -6.30 13.41 8.24
N HIS A 162 -6.47 12.80 7.07
CA HIS A 162 -6.82 13.49 5.82
C HIS A 162 -8.32 13.35 5.52
N SER A 163 -8.96 14.47 5.18
CA SER A 163 -10.39 14.51 4.82
C SER A 163 -10.74 13.74 3.54
N SER A 164 -9.75 13.49 2.68
CA SER A 164 -9.91 12.69 1.46
C SER A 164 -9.90 11.18 1.72
N CYS A 165 -9.38 10.72 2.86
CA CYS A 165 -9.36 9.30 3.21
C CYS A 165 -10.75 8.86 3.66
N GLU A 166 -11.36 7.94 2.91
CA GLU A 166 -12.71 7.47 3.18
C GLU A 166 -12.75 6.15 3.96
N ALA A 167 -11.71 5.32 3.80
CA ALA A 167 -11.66 4.00 4.40
C ALA A 167 -10.23 3.45 4.47
N VAL A 168 -9.99 2.63 5.49
CA VAL A 168 -8.82 1.75 5.60
C VAL A 168 -9.30 0.32 5.79
N SER A 169 -8.85 -0.58 4.92
CA SER A 169 -9.13 -2.02 4.98
C SER A 169 -7.82 -2.77 5.17
N VAL A 170 -7.81 -3.76 6.06
CA VAL A 170 -6.68 -4.70 6.20
C VAL A 170 -6.82 -5.85 5.20
N GLY A 171 -5.70 -6.31 4.65
CA GLY A 171 -5.69 -7.31 3.56
C GLY A 171 -6.32 -8.64 3.95
N ASP A 172 -6.06 -9.08 5.19
CA ASP A 172 -6.52 -10.34 5.76
C ASP A 172 -6.89 -10.17 7.24
N VAL A 173 -7.60 -11.15 7.80
CA VAL A 173 -8.10 -11.13 9.19
C VAL A 173 -7.15 -11.84 10.16
N THR A 174 -6.33 -12.77 9.66
CA THR A 174 -5.45 -13.61 10.48
C THR A 174 -4.19 -13.98 9.72
N ASP A 175 -3.07 -14.04 10.44
CA ASP A 175 -1.78 -14.49 9.92
C ASP A 175 -1.72 -16.01 9.66
N ALA A 176 -2.71 -16.77 10.16
CA ALA A 176 -2.75 -18.23 10.03
C ALA A 176 -3.21 -18.72 8.66
N MET A 177 -3.66 -17.83 7.76
CA MET A 177 -4.10 -18.21 6.42
C MET A 177 -2.97 -18.00 5.41
N PRO A 178 -2.39 -19.05 4.81
CA PRO A 178 -1.50 -18.85 3.68
C PRO A 178 -2.29 -18.22 2.52
N ALA A 179 -1.68 -17.28 1.78
CA ALA A 179 -2.32 -16.51 0.70
C ALA A 179 -3.02 -17.38 -0.38
N GLU A 180 -2.64 -18.65 -0.50
CA GLU A 180 -3.27 -19.64 -1.38
C GLU A 180 -4.61 -20.19 -0.84
N ALA A 181 -4.77 -20.29 0.48
CA ALA A 181 -6.01 -20.72 1.13
C ALA A 181 -7.13 -19.68 0.97
N THR A 182 -6.80 -18.39 0.95
CA THR A 182 -7.78 -17.31 0.74
C THR A 182 -8.35 -17.29 -0.68
N ARG A 183 -7.53 -17.60 -1.69
CA ARG A 183 -7.99 -17.69 -3.11
C ARG A 183 -8.88 -18.90 -3.37
N SER A 184 -8.54 -20.06 -2.80
CA SER A 184 -9.35 -21.28 -2.92
C SER A 184 -10.67 -21.17 -2.18
N THR A 185 -10.68 -20.56 -0.98
CA THR A 185 -11.90 -20.34 -0.19
C THR A 185 -12.84 -19.31 -0.84
N ARG A 186 -12.31 -18.22 -1.42
CA ARG A 186 -13.13 -17.25 -2.17
C ARG A 186 -13.75 -17.88 -3.43
N ARG A 187 -13.01 -18.76 -4.12
CA ARG A 187 -13.55 -19.50 -5.28
C ARG A 187 -14.63 -20.50 -4.86
N ALA A 188 -14.43 -21.22 -3.76
CA ALA A 188 -15.44 -22.13 -3.22
C ALA A 188 -16.72 -21.40 -2.77
N LEU A 189 -16.60 -20.21 -2.17
CA LEU A 189 -17.74 -19.35 -1.84
C LEU A 189 -18.45 -18.82 -3.09
N TRP A 190 -17.69 -18.39 -4.11
CA TRP A 190 -18.22 -17.95 -5.40
C TRP A 190 -19.03 -19.04 -6.11
N ASP A 191 -18.51 -20.26 -6.15
CA ASP A 191 -19.17 -21.43 -6.75
C ASP A 191 -20.40 -21.88 -5.94
N ALA A 192 -20.42 -21.63 -4.63
CA ALA A 192 -21.53 -22.00 -3.74
C ALA A 192 -22.69 -20.99 -3.75
N THR A 193 -22.42 -19.68 -3.94
CA THR A 193 -23.47 -18.65 -3.80
C THR A 193 -23.89 -17.99 -5.12
N GLY A 194 -23.12 -18.13 -6.20
CA GLY A 194 -23.51 -17.65 -7.55
C GLY A 194 -23.67 -16.13 -7.70
N SER A 195 -23.47 -15.34 -6.64
CA SER A 195 -23.36 -13.87 -6.64
C SER A 195 -23.00 -13.33 -5.25
N PRO A 196 -22.43 -12.11 -5.16
CA PRO A 196 -22.10 -11.47 -3.89
C PRO A 196 -23.37 -10.93 -3.22
N THR A 197 -23.56 -11.27 -1.94
CA THR A 197 -24.35 -10.46 -0.99
C THR A 197 -23.48 -9.39 -0.38
#